data_AF-A0A7R9YF52-F1
#
_entry.id   AF-A0A7R9YF52-F1
#
_cell.length_a   1.000
_cell.length_b   1.000
_cell.length_c   1.000
_cell.angle_alpha   90.00
_cell.angle_beta   90.00
_cell.angle_gamma   90.00
#
_symmetry.space_group_name_H-M   'P 1'
#
loop_
_entity.id
_entity.type
_entity.pdbx_description
1 polymer ?
#
loop_
_entity_poly.entity_id
_entity_poly.type
_entity_poly.pdbx_seq_one_letter_code
_entity_poly.pdbx_strand_id
1 'polypeptide(L)'
;QEEVAEHAHLLAAELKGHRGLFFTNREPEEVLQAFSSSERQEFARSGSVASETVALEAGPLQQFSVGQLDQLRRLGLVCEVKKGQVCLMEGKTICKQGQTLSPESAKVLELLAIKSATFRVQLVCQWSPGSFEMLE
;
A
#
# COMPACT_ATOMS: atom_id res chain seq x y z
N GLN A 1 16.99 -23.89 27.29
CA GLN A 1 16.00 -23.26 26.40
C GLN A 1 15.07 -24.36 25.97
N GLU A 2 13.78 -24.26 26.26
CA GLU A 2 12.77 -25.22 25.79
C GLU A 2 12.44 -24.89 24.34
N GLU A 3 12.63 -25.88 23.45
CA GLU A 3 12.25 -25.81 22.05
C GLU A 3 11.14 -26.85 21.82
N VAL A 4 10.07 -26.44 21.13
CA VAL A 4 8.90 -27.31 20.90
C VAL A 4 9.16 -28.30 19.76
N ALA A 5 10.04 -27.97 18.81
CA ALA A 5 10.44 -28.82 17.71
C ALA A 5 11.80 -28.38 17.14
N GLU A 6 12.60 -29.33 16.66
CA GLU A 6 13.96 -29.08 16.16
C GLU A 6 14.00 -27.96 15.10
N HIS A 7 14.95 -27.04 15.24
CA HIS A 7 15.15 -25.85 14.39
C HIS A 7 14.06 -24.75 14.46
N ALA A 8 13.03 -24.90 15.28
CA ALA A 8 12.00 -23.87 15.48
C ALA A 8 12.56 -22.55 16.08
N HIS A 9 13.64 -22.60 16.84
CA HIS A 9 14.31 -21.40 17.36
C HIS A 9 14.83 -20.47 16.24
N LEU A 10 15.10 -21.01 15.04
CA LEU A 10 15.51 -20.22 13.87
C LEU A 10 14.36 -19.39 13.31
N LEU A 11 13.13 -19.90 13.31
CA LEU A 11 11.93 -19.11 12.99
C LEU A 11 11.78 -17.93 13.94
N ALA A 12 11.97 -18.17 15.25
CA ALA A 12 11.84 -17.12 16.26
C ALA A 12 12.87 -15.99 16.06
N ALA A 13 14.10 -16.33 15.67
CA ALA A 13 15.13 -15.34 15.34
C ALA A 13 14.76 -14.45 14.14
N GLU A 14 13.96 -15.00 13.23
CA GLU A 14 13.43 -14.31 12.08
C GLU A 14 12.11 -13.57 12.37
N LEU A 15 11.46 -13.66 13.52
CA LEU A 15 10.24 -12.88 13.79
C LEU A 15 10.53 -11.45 14.26
N LYS A 16 11.12 -10.63 13.37
CA LYS A 16 11.46 -9.21 13.62
C LYS A 16 10.59 -8.26 12.79
N GLY A 17 10.09 -7.20 13.44
CA GLY A 17 9.28 -6.17 12.78
C GLY A 17 7.87 -6.64 12.43
N HIS A 18 7.41 -6.34 11.21
CA HIS A 18 6.07 -6.70 10.73
C HIS A 18 6.09 -8.06 10.02
N ARG A 19 6.27 -9.15 10.78
CA ARG A 19 6.26 -10.53 10.26
C ARG A 19 5.11 -11.33 10.88
N GLY A 20 4.50 -12.20 10.08
CA GLY A 20 3.44 -13.10 10.50
C GLY A 20 3.84 -14.56 10.31
N LEU A 21 3.25 -15.45 11.10
CA LEU A 21 3.38 -16.89 10.91
C LEU A 21 2.22 -17.39 10.05
N PHE A 22 2.56 -18.20 9.04
CA PHE A 22 1.61 -18.87 8.17
C PHE A 22 1.80 -20.38 8.30
N PHE A 23 0.73 -21.08 8.69
CA PHE A 23 0.73 -22.53 8.86
C PHE A 23 -0.10 -23.16 7.74
N THR A 24 0.45 -24.16 7.07
CA THR A 24 -0.23 -24.89 6.00
C THR A 24 0.31 -26.32 5.93
N ASN A 25 -0.49 -27.21 5.36
CA ASN A 25 -0.13 -28.59 5.04
C ASN A 25 0.12 -28.81 3.54
N ARG A 26 0.22 -27.73 2.77
CA ARG A 26 0.52 -27.76 1.33
C ARG A 26 2.02 -27.81 1.09
N GLU A 27 2.40 -28.28 -0.09
CA GLU A 27 3.80 -28.33 -0.51
C GLU A 27 4.40 -26.92 -0.65
N PRO A 28 5.68 -26.72 -0.26
CA PRO A 28 6.38 -25.44 -0.37
C PRO A 28 6.26 -24.73 -1.73
N GLU A 29 6.43 -25.47 -2.81
CA GLU A 29 6.41 -24.93 -4.18
C GLU A 29 5.05 -24.32 -4.54
N GLU A 30 3.96 -24.99 -4.15
CA GLU A 30 2.60 -24.51 -4.38
C GLU A 30 2.34 -23.21 -3.60
N VAL A 31 2.83 -23.14 -2.36
CA VAL A 31 2.70 -21.96 -1.50
C VAL A 31 3.50 -20.78 -2.07
N LEU A 32 4.75 -21.01 -2.48
CA LEU A 32 5.60 -19.99 -3.12
C LEU A 32 4.95 -19.45 -4.39
N GLN A 33 4.36 -20.31 -5.22
CA GLN A 33 3.65 -19.89 -6.43
C GLN A 33 2.38 -19.09 -6.11
N ALA A 34 1.63 -19.50 -5.09
CA ALA A 34 0.42 -18.79 -4.66
C ALA A 34 0.74 -17.38 -4.14
N PHE A 35 1.81 -17.22 -3.34
CA PHE A 35 2.20 -15.93 -2.78
C PHE A 35 2.88 -15.00 -3.79
N SER A 36 3.69 -15.54 -4.70
CA SER A 36 4.35 -14.74 -5.77
C SER A 36 3.35 -14.14 -6.77
N SER A 37 2.26 -14.85 -7.06
CA SER A 37 1.17 -14.36 -7.92
C SER A 37 0.14 -13.49 -7.18
N SER A 38 0.18 -13.48 -5.84
CA SER A 38 -0.75 -12.72 -5.01
C SER A 38 -0.27 -11.30 -4.81
N GLU A 39 -0.87 -10.37 -5.55
CA GLU A 39 -0.71 -8.94 -5.32
C GLU A 39 -2.06 -8.24 -5.14
N ARG A 40 -2.07 -7.21 -4.30
CA ARG A 40 -3.25 -6.38 -4.06
C ARG A 40 -2.88 -4.94 -4.29
N GLN A 41 -3.66 -4.26 -5.12
CA GLN A 41 -3.57 -2.81 -5.22
C GLN A 41 -4.10 -2.16 -3.92
N GLU A 42 -3.28 -1.33 -3.31
CA GLU A 42 -3.55 -0.58 -2.09
C GLU A 42 -3.36 0.93 -2.32
N PHE A 43 -3.94 1.73 -1.44
CA PHE A 43 -3.65 3.16 -1.39
C PHE A 43 -2.23 3.39 -0.92
N ALA A 44 -1.50 4.22 -1.67
CA ALA A 44 -0.14 4.53 -1.32
C ALA A 44 -0.10 5.34 0.00
N ARG A 45 0.76 4.92 0.93
CA ARG A 45 0.90 5.56 2.24
C ARG A 45 1.92 6.68 2.18
N SER A 46 1.85 7.64 3.10
CA SER A 46 2.90 8.64 3.27
C SER A 46 4.26 7.98 3.39
N GLY A 47 5.27 8.53 2.70
CA GLY A 47 6.62 7.95 2.64
C GLY A 47 6.80 6.85 1.59
N SER A 48 5.73 6.36 0.96
CA SER A 48 5.84 5.41 -0.16
C SER A 48 6.33 6.12 -1.42
N VAL A 49 7.02 5.39 -2.30
CA VAL A 49 7.39 5.90 -3.63
C VAL A 49 6.21 5.73 -4.58
N ALA A 50 5.83 6.79 -5.28
CA ALA A 50 4.74 6.75 -6.25
C ALA A 50 5.11 5.87 -7.45
N SER A 51 4.26 4.89 -7.77
CA SER A 51 4.43 3.99 -8.92
C SER A 51 4.21 4.68 -10.27
N GLU A 52 3.44 5.77 -10.28
CA GLU A 52 3.03 6.50 -11.46
C GLU A 52 2.90 8.00 -11.19
N THR A 53 2.79 8.79 -12.27
CA THR A 53 2.53 10.23 -12.17
C THR A 53 1.03 10.47 -12.18
N VAL A 54 0.52 11.13 -11.13
CA VAL A 54 -0.90 11.49 -11.01
C VAL A 54 -1.03 13.01 -11.05
N ALA A 55 -1.76 13.50 -12.04
CA ALA A 55 -2.12 14.91 -12.19
C ALA A 55 -3.64 15.05 -12.36
N LEU A 56 -4.20 16.05 -11.69
CA LEU A 56 -5.58 16.46 -11.85
C LEU A 56 -5.65 17.65 -12.80
N GLU A 57 -6.54 17.60 -13.77
CA GLU A 57 -6.87 18.72 -14.64
C GLU A 57 -7.86 19.67 -13.98
N ALA A 58 -7.84 20.95 -14.36
CA ALA A 58 -8.84 21.91 -13.92
C ALA A 58 -10.24 21.49 -14.40
N GLY A 59 -11.24 21.54 -13.52
CA GLY A 59 -12.59 21.09 -13.85
C GLY A 59 -13.41 20.60 -12.67
N PRO A 60 -14.66 20.16 -12.92
CA PRO A 60 -15.55 19.65 -11.88
C PRO A 60 -15.06 18.32 -11.29
N LEU A 61 -14.97 18.25 -9.96
CA LEU A 61 -14.67 17.03 -9.20
C LEU A 61 -15.98 16.45 -8.66
N GLN A 62 -16.69 15.71 -9.54
CA GLN A 62 -18.04 15.23 -9.27
C GLN A 62 -18.11 14.23 -8.10
N GLN A 63 -17.01 13.56 -7.80
CA GLN A 63 -16.87 12.60 -6.70
C GLN A 63 -16.87 13.26 -5.31
N PHE A 64 -16.67 14.58 -5.23
CA PHE A 64 -16.61 15.29 -3.96
C PHE A 64 -17.86 16.14 -3.72
N SER A 65 -18.33 16.08 -2.48
CA SER A 65 -19.42 16.92 -1.99
C SER A 65 -18.93 18.30 -1.57
N VAL A 66 -19.83 19.29 -1.54
CA VAL A 66 -19.53 20.65 -1.08
C VAL A 66 -18.98 20.67 0.36
N GLY A 67 -19.43 19.74 1.22
CA GLY A 67 -18.92 19.61 2.60
C GLY A 67 -17.46 19.19 2.71
N GLN A 68 -16.87 18.62 1.64
CA GLN A 68 -15.46 18.21 1.61
C GLN A 68 -14.54 19.32 1.07
N LEU A 69 -15.08 20.46 0.66
CA LEU A 69 -14.32 21.56 0.03
C LEU A 69 -13.17 22.06 0.93
N ASP A 70 -13.42 22.27 2.22
CA ASP A 70 -12.41 22.73 3.16
C ASP A 70 -11.30 21.70 3.38
N GLN A 71 -11.64 20.41 3.34
CA GLN A 71 -10.65 19.33 3.40
C GLN A 71 -9.75 19.33 2.16
N LEU A 72 -10.34 19.45 0.96
CA LEU A 72 -9.57 19.50 -0.29
C LEU A 72 -8.62 20.71 -0.32
N ARG A 73 -9.07 21.88 0.17
CA ARG A 73 -8.23 23.07 0.29
C ARG A 73 -7.07 22.89 1.27
N ARG A 74 -7.29 22.23 2.41
CA ARG A 74 -6.21 21.87 3.36
C ARG A 74 -5.18 20.93 2.77
N LEU A 75 -5.59 20.07 1.82
CA LEU A 75 -4.69 19.21 1.04
C LEU A 75 -4.01 19.96 -0.12
N GLY A 76 -4.19 21.29 -0.18
CA GLY A 76 -3.59 22.18 -1.15
C GLY A 76 -4.24 22.15 -2.54
N LEU A 77 -5.47 21.67 -2.68
CA LEU A 77 -6.23 21.77 -3.93
C LEU A 77 -6.97 23.10 -3.98
N VAL A 78 -6.80 23.86 -5.07
CA VAL A 78 -7.48 25.15 -5.27
C VAL A 78 -8.86 24.87 -5.86
N CYS A 79 -9.87 24.70 -5.01
CA CYS A 79 -11.24 24.37 -5.42
C CYS A 79 -12.26 25.45 -5.03
N GLU A 80 -13.31 25.58 -5.84
CA GLU A 80 -14.48 26.43 -5.61
C GLU A 80 -15.78 25.68 -5.88
N VAL A 81 -16.91 26.20 -5.38
CA VAL A 81 -18.23 25.66 -5.70
C VAL A 81 -18.79 26.42 -6.89
N LYS A 82 -18.98 25.74 -8.02
CA LYS A 82 -19.65 26.30 -9.20
C LYS A 82 -20.93 25.51 -9.46
N LYS A 83 -22.08 26.20 -9.45
CA LYS A 83 -23.42 25.59 -9.66
C LYS A 83 -23.71 24.41 -8.71
N GLY A 84 -23.25 24.50 -7.45
CA GLY A 84 -23.45 23.46 -6.44
C GLY A 84 -22.49 22.27 -6.52
N GLN A 85 -21.50 22.29 -7.42
CA GLN A 85 -20.48 21.25 -7.56
C GLN A 85 -19.09 21.79 -7.22
N VAL A 86 -18.25 20.95 -6.61
CA VAL A 86 -16.84 21.28 -6.35
C VAL A 86 -16.08 21.24 -7.67
N CYS A 87 -15.37 22.32 -8.00
CA CYS A 87 -14.53 22.44 -9.19
C CYS A 87 -13.11 22.83 -8.80
N LEU A 88 -12.13 22.09 -9.33
CA LEU A 88 -10.72 22.46 -9.29
C LEU A 88 -10.48 23.63 -10.25
N MET A 89 -9.87 24.70 -9.77
CA MET A 89 -9.65 25.93 -10.53
C MET A 89 -8.44 25.84 -11.45
N GLU A 90 -7.40 25.16 -10.99
CA GLU A 90 -6.13 24.99 -11.69
C GLU A 90 -5.66 23.54 -11.58
N GLY A 91 -5.11 23.01 -12.66
CA GLY A 91 -4.57 21.65 -12.66
C GLY A 91 -3.44 21.50 -11.63
N LYS A 92 -3.42 20.38 -10.92
CA LYS A 92 -2.41 20.09 -9.89
C LYS A 92 -1.83 18.71 -10.07
N THR A 93 -0.49 18.63 -10.14
CA THR A 93 0.23 17.36 -10.02
C THR A 93 0.26 16.94 -8.55
N ILE A 94 -0.29 15.77 -8.24
CA ILE A 94 -0.32 15.20 -6.89
C ILE A 94 1.00 14.51 -6.58
N CYS A 95 1.49 13.68 -7.50
CA CYS A 95 2.78 13.03 -7.40
C CYS A 95 3.36 12.71 -8.77
N LYS A 96 4.68 12.58 -8.84
CA LYS A 96 5.39 12.06 -10.01
C LYS A 96 5.90 10.66 -9.72
N GLN A 97 5.97 9.81 -10.76
CA GLN A 97 6.57 8.49 -10.66
C GLN A 97 7.99 8.58 -10.06
N GLY A 98 8.28 7.72 -9.08
CA GLY A 98 9.58 7.70 -8.39
C GLY A 98 9.71 8.73 -7.27
N GLN A 99 8.72 9.60 -7.05
CA GLN A 99 8.74 10.58 -5.95
C GLN A 99 8.17 9.97 -4.66
N THR A 100 8.77 10.32 -3.52
CA THR A 100 8.21 10.01 -2.19
C THR A 100 6.93 10.81 -1.94
N LEU A 101 5.85 10.13 -1.56
CA LEU A 101 4.56 10.74 -1.29
C LEU A 101 4.54 11.46 0.06
N SER A 102 4.07 12.71 0.05
CA SER A 102 3.74 13.45 1.27
C SER A 102 2.43 12.93 1.88
N PRO A 103 2.15 13.19 3.18
CA PRO A 103 0.88 12.84 3.81
C PRO A 103 -0.33 13.39 3.07
N GLU A 104 -0.24 14.63 2.57
CA GLU A 104 -1.31 15.29 1.83
C GLU A 104 -1.54 14.61 0.48
N SER A 105 -0.45 14.27 -0.23
CA SER A 105 -0.51 13.62 -1.54
C SER A 105 -1.10 12.22 -1.42
N ALA A 106 -0.67 11.45 -0.43
CA ALA A 106 -1.24 10.13 -0.12
C ALA A 106 -2.74 10.23 0.21
N LYS A 107 -3.15 11.24 1.01
CA LYS A 107 -4.56 11.43 1.35
C LYS A 107 -5.40 11.85 0.15
N VAL A 108 -4.86 12.68 -0.76
CA VAL A 108 -5.55 13.02 -2.01
C VAL A 108 -5.74 11.78 -2.88
N LEU A 109 -4.71 10.93 -3.04
CA LEU A 109 -4.83 9.68 -3.80
C LEU A 109 -5.89 8.74 -3.22
N GLU A 110 -5.92 8.61 -1.89
CA GLU A 110 -6.96 7.84 -1.17
C GLU A 110 -8.37 8.38 -1.44
N LEU A 111 -8.55 9.71 -1.36
CA LEU A 111 -9.83 10.38 -1.62
C LEU A 111 -10.29 10.26 -3.08
N LEU A 112 -9.34 10.17 -4.01
CA LEU A 112 -9.60 9.93 -5.43
C LEU A 112 -9.82 8.44 -5.75
N ALA A 113 -9.72 7.56 -4.73
CA ALA A 113 -9.75 6.12 -4.88
C ALA A 113 -8.66 5.56 -5.84
N ILE A 114 -7.53 6.26 -5.96
CA ILE A 114 -6.40 5.86 -6.81
C ILE A 114 -5.44 4.99 -6.00
N LYS A 115 -5.32 3.73 -6.40
CA LYS A 115 -4.44 2.74 -5.76
C LYS A 115 -3.07 2.70 -6.45
N SER A 116 -2.17 3.58 -6.03
CA SER A 116 -0.80 3.67 -6.60
C SER A 116 0.26 2.91 -5.78
N ALA A 117 -0.14 1.90 -4.99
CA ALA A 117 0.79 0.99 -4.32
C ALA A 117 0.37 -0.47 -4.53
N THR A 118 1.36 -1.36 -4.58
CA THR A 118 1.15 -2.80 -4.68
C THR A 118 1.60 -3.44 -3.38
N PHE A 119 0.65 -4.05 -2.68
CA PHE A 119 0.94 -4.88 -1.52
C PHE A 119 1.21 -6.32 -1.95
N ARG A 120 2.35 -6.86 -1.50
CA ARG A 120 2.72 -8.27 -1.67
C ARG A 120 3.22 -8.79 -0.33
N VAL A 121 2.89 -10.04 -0.03
CA VAL A 121 3.45 -10.75 1.13
C VAL A 121 4.69 -11.50 0.64
N GLN A 122 5.84 -11.19 1.21
CA GLN A 122 7.08 -11.92 0.95
C GLN A 122 7.22 -13.04 1.98
N LEU A 123 7.46 -14.26 1.50
CA LEU A 123 7.84 -15.39 2.34
C LEU A 123 9.35 -15.31 2.58
N VAL A 124 9.77 -15.29 3.84
CA VAL A 124 11.18 -15.04 4.23
C VAL A 124 11.91 -16.33 4.61
N CYS A 125 11.19 -17.27 5.22
CA CYS A 125 11.73 -18.56 5.59
C CYS A 125 10.61 -19.58 5.66
N GLN A 126 10.98 -20.84 5.55
CA GLN A 126 10.10 -21.96 5.79
C GLN A 126 10.73 -22.92 6.80
N TRP A 127 9.85 -23.61 7.51
CA TRP A 127 10.25 -24.66 8.44
C TRP A 127 9.30 -25.82 8.28
N SER A 128 9.88 -27.02 8.27
CA SER A 128 9.19 -28.30 8.36
C SER A 128 9.87 -29.12 9.46
N PRO A 129 9.24 -30.17 10.00
CA PRO A 129 9.88 -31.00 11.02
C PRO A 129 11.26 -31.49 10.56
N GLY A 130 12.32 -31.02 11.22
CA GLY A 130 13.72 -31.36 10.90
C GLY A 130 14.36 -30.56 9.76
N SER A 131 13.71 -29.56 9.18
CA SER A 131 14.30 -28.69 8.15
C SER A 131 13.93 -27.21 8.33
N PHE A 132 14.89 -26.33 8.11
CA PHE A 132 14.72 -24.89 8.07
C PHE A 132 15.43 -24.34 6.83
N GLU A 133 14.73 -23.52 6.06
CA GLU A 133 15.28 -22.93 4.83
C GLU A 133 14.90 -21.45 4.74
N MET A 134 15.87 -20.63 4.34
CA MET A 134 15.64 -19.22 4.02
C MET A 134 15.09 -19.11 2.59
N LEU A 135 14.06 -18.30 2.42
CA LEU A 135 13.44 -17.99 1.14
C LEU A 135 13.85 -16.56 0.77
N GLU A 136 14.50 -16.38 -0.38
CA GLU A 136 14.92 -15.05 -0.88
C GLU A 136 13.74 -14.22 -1.42
#